data_AF-A0A7L3WQH7-F1
#
_entry.id   AF-A0A7L3WQH7-F1
#
_cell.length_a   1.000
_cell.length_b   1.000
_cell.length_c   1.000
_cell.angle_alpha   90.00
_cell.angle_beta   90.00
_cell.angle_gamma   90.00
#
_symmetry.space_group_name_H-M   'P 1'
#
loop_
_entity.id
_entity.type
_entity.pdbx_description
1 polymer ?
#
loop_
_entity_poly.entity_id
_entity_poly.type
_entity_poly.pdbx_seq_one_letter_code
_entity_poly.pdbx_strand_id
1 'polypeptide(L)'
;INKDTLFGGVVNPNEVFCSVPGRLSLLSSTSKYKVTVAEVQRRLSPPECLNASLLGGVLRSRAKSKNGGRSLREKLDKIGLNLPAGRRKAANVTLLTSLVEGEAVHLARDFGYVCETEFPAKAVAEFLNRQHSDPNEQVTRKNMLLATKQICKEFTDLLAQDRSPLGNSRPNPILEPGIQSCLTHFNLISHGFGSPAVCAAVTALQNYLTEALKAMDKMYLSNNPNSHTDNSTKSGDKEEKHRK
;
A
#
# COMPACT_ATOMS: atom_id res chain seq x y z
N ILE A 1 46.17 -9.45 3.92
CA ILE A 1 46.05 -10.77 3.25
C ILE A 1 44.67 -11.33 3.57
N ASN A 2 43.80 -11.26 2.55
CA ASN A 2 42.50 -11.90 2.28
C ASN A 2 41.39 -11.94 3.35
N LYS A 3 40.37 -11.10 3.12
CA LYS A 3 39.04 -11.17 3.74
C LYS A 3 37.91 -11.21 2.68
N ASP A 4 38.17 -11.81 1.52
CA ASP A 4 37.26 -11.76 0.35
C ASP A 4 37.08 -13.11 -0.36
N THR A 5 37.05 -14.24 0.35
CA THR A 5 36.94 -15.57 -0.30
C THR A 5 35.82 -16.45 0.24
N LEU A 6 34.68 -15.87 0.66
CA LEU A 6 33.52 -16.64 1.13
C LEU A 6 32.18 -16.23 0.51
N PHE A 7 32.17 -15.95 -0.79
CA PHE A 7 30.95 -15.91 -1.59
C PHE A 7 31.17 -16.77 -2.84
N GLY A 8 30.87 -18.07 -2.71
CA GLY A 8 30.74 -18.96 -3.86
C GLY A 8 29.69 -18.41 -4.81
N GLY A 9 30.00 -18.43 -6.11
CA GLY A 9 29.30 -17.79 -7.22
C GLY A 9 27.82 -17.47 -6.98
N VAL A 10 27.52 -16.17 -6.84
CA VAL A 10 26.15 -15.69 -6.71
C VAL A 10 25.42 -15.95 -8.02
N VAL A 11 24.49 -16.90 -7.98
CA VAL A 11 23.54 -17.18 -9.04
C VAL A 11 22.66 -15.95 -9.27
N ASN A 12 22.23 -15.72 -10.51
CA ASN A 12 21.46 -14.54 -10.93
C ASN A 12 20.34 -14.20 -9.92
N PRO A 13 20.38 -13.05 -9.22
CA PRO A 13 19.37 -12.67 -8.21
C PRO A 13 17.93 -12.65 -8.75
N ASN A 14 17.79 -12.46 -10.07
CA ASN A 14 16.51 -12.42 -10.76
C ASN A 14 15.95 -13.81 -11.08
N GLU A 15 16.74 -14.88 -10.90
CA GLU A 15 16.28 -16.24 -11.14
C GLU A 15 15.14 -16.59 -10.19
N VAL A 16 14.14 -17.29 -10.73
CA VAL A 16 13.00 -17.77 -9.95
C VAL A 16 13.46 -19.00 -9.17
N PHE A 17 13.53 -18.88 -7.85
CA PHE A 17 13.85 -19.98 -6.95
C PHE A 17 12.71 -21.02 -6.92
N CYS A 18 11.48 -20.55 -6.79
CA CYS A 18 10.29 -21.40 -6.88
C CYS A 18 9.04 -20.56 -7.21
N SER A 19 7.94 -21.25 -7.50
CA SER A 19 6.61 -20.64 -7.57
C SER A 19 5.73 -21.20 -6.47
N VAL A 20 4.99 -20.32 -5.81
CA VAL A 20 4.24 -20.64 -4.60
C VAL A 20 2.77 -20.22 -4.77
N PRO A 21 1.79 -21.06 -4.38
CA PRO A 21 0.37 -20.67 -4.46
C PRO A 21 0.09 -19.54 -3.47
N GLY A 22 -0.73 -18.55 -3.80
CA GLY A 22 -1.13 -17.49 -2.87
C GLY A 22 -1.83 -18.03 -1.63
N ARG A 23 -1.60 -17.41 -0.46
CA ARG A 23 -2.37 -17.68 0.77
C ARG A 23 -3.75 -17.05 0.72
N LEU A 24 -3.87 -15.88 0.11
CA LEU A 24 -5.12 -15.12 0.02
C LEU A 24 -5.93 -15.48 -1.24
N SER A 25 -5.57 -16.56 -1.95
CA SER A 25 -6.24 -16.99 -3.17
C SER A 25 -7.43 -17.91 -2.87
N LEU A 26 -8.54 -17.71 -3.61
CA LEU A 26 -9.69 -18.62 -3.59
C LEU A 26 -9.39 -19.90 -4.40
N LEU A 27 -10.09 -21.00 -4.06
CA LEU A 27 -9.88 -22.32 -4.68
C LEU A 27 -10.01 -22.30 -6.21
N SER A 28 -10.89 -21.46 -6.76
CA SER A 28 -11.13 -21.30 -8.21
C SER A 28 -10.14 -20.36 -8.90
N SER A 29 -9.38 -19.55 -8.16
CA SER A 29 -8.44 -18.55 -8.70
C SER A 29 -7.11 -18.60 -7.97
N THR A 30 -6.44 -19.76 -8.09
CA THR A 30 -5.14 -19.98 -7.42
C THR A 30 -4.03 -19.24 -8.17
N SER A 31 -3.78 -18.00 -7.78
CA SER A 31 -2.61 -17.24 -8.24
C SER A 31 -1.34 -17.91 -7.74
N LYS A 32 -0.35 -18.06 -8.63
CA LYS A 32 1.00 -18.51 -8.27
C LYS A 32 1.96 -17.33 -8.33
N TYR A 33 2.69 -17.12 -7.25
CA TYR A 33 3.68 -16.06 -7.13
C TYR A 33 5.08 -16.63 -7.33
N LYS A 34 5.87 -15.96 -8.16
CA LYS A 34 7.29 -16.28 -8.36
C LYS A 34 8.08 -15.71 -7.18
N VAL A 35 8.88 -16.56 -6.54
CA VAL A 35 9.84 -16.17 -5.50
C VAL A 35 11.21 -16.20 -6.13
N THR A 36 11.93 -15.08 -6.08
CA THR A 36 13.26 -14.96 -6.68
C THR A 36 14.37 -15.33 -5.69
N VAL A 37 15.56 -15.61 -6.21
CA VAL A 37 16.77 -15.77 -5.38
C VAL A 37 17.01 -14.52 -4.54
N ALA A 38 16.76 -13.32 -5.08
CA ALA A 38 16.88 -12.05 -4.34
C ALA A 38 15.95 -11.98 -3.12
N GLU A 39 14.69 -12.39 -3.25
CA GLU A 39 13.76 -12.45 -2.12
C GLU A 39 14.26 -13.44 -1.07
N VAL A 40 14.64 -14.66 -1.47
CA VAL A 40 15.17 -15.65 -0.54
C VAL A 40 16.38 -15.10 0.21
N GLN A 41 17.36 -14.55 -0.51
CA GLN A 41 18.56 -13.97 0.08
C GLN A 41 18.22 -12.87 1.09
N ARG A 42 17.31 -11.96 0.71
CA ARG A 42 16.85 -10.87 1.58
C ARG A 42 16.26 -11.39 2.89
N ARG A 43 15.45 -12.45 2.83
CA ARG A 43 14.80 -13.04 4.01
C ARG A 43 15.79 -13.80 4.91
N LEU A 44 16.94 -14.23 4.38
CA LEU A 44 18.03 -14.81 5.15
C LEU A 44 18.91 -13.74 5.82
N SER A 45 18.99 -12.53 5.26
CA SER A 45 19.69 -11.39 5.86
C SER A 45 18.82 -10.61 6.85
N PRO A 46 19.39 -9.67 7.64
CA PRO A 46 18.59 -8.68 8.35
C PRO A 46 17.66 -7.91 7.40
N PRO A 47 16.47 -7.48 7.85
CA PRO A 47 16.00 -7.49 9.23
C PRO A 47 15.39 -8.83 9.70
N GLU A 48 14.93 -9.70 8.80
CA GLU A 48 14.14 -10.88 9.19
C GLU A 48 14.98 -12.05 9.72
N CYS A 49 16.14 -12.31 9.09
CA CYS A 49 17.03 -13.44 9.42
C CYS A 49 16.27 -14.77 9.61
N LEU A 50 15.39 -15.13 8.67
CA LEU A 50 14.58 -16.33 8.77
C LEU A 50 15.43 -17.60 8.87
N ASN A 51 14.98 -18.54 9.69
CA ASN A 51 15.54 -19.88 9.72
C ASN A 51 14.91 -20.76 8.62
N ALA A 52 15.52 -21.93 8.38
CA ALA A 52 15.07 -22.87 7.34
C ALA A 52 13.60 -23.29 7.49
N SER A 53 13.11 -23.45 8.73
CA SER A 53 11.73 -23.88 8.98
C SER A 53 10.72 -22.79 8.62
N LEU A 54 10.99 -21.54 9.01
CA LEU A 54 10.15 -20.39 8.68
C LEU A 54 10.17 -20.10 7.19
N LEU A 55 11.36 -20.12 6.57
CA LEU A 55 11.49 -19.97 5.13
C LEU A 55 10.74 -21.09 4.39
N GLY A 56 10.87 -22.34 4.82
CA GLY A 56 10.09 -23.46 4.25
C GLY A 56 8.58 -23.28 4.39
N GLY A 57 8.12 -22.70 5.51
CA GLY A 57 6.72 -22.33 5.74
C GLY A 57 6.23 -21.24 4.79
N VAL A 58 7.04 -20.20 4.55
CA VAL A 58 6.79 -19.11 3.59
C VAL A 58 6.70 -19.65 2.16
N LEU A 59 7.71 -20.43 1.76
CA LEU A 59 7.83 -20.96 0.40
C LEU A 59 6.79 -22.04 0.10
N ARG A 60 6.03 -22.48 1.12
CA ARG A 60 4.99 -23.51 1.00
C ARG A 60 5.54 -24.79 0.33
N SER A 61 6.86 -24.93 0.33
CA SER A 61 7.61 -25.83 -0.52
C SER A 61 7.79 -27.13 0.25
N ARG A 62 6.89 -28.09 0.03
CA ARG A 62 6.95 -29.45 0.61
C ARG A 62 7.41 -29.49 2.08
N ALA A 63 7.02 -28.50 2.90
CA ALA A 63 7.27 -28.47 4.34
C ALA A 63 6.54 -29.60 5.06
N LYS A 64 5.61 -30.27 4.36
CA LYS A 64 4.95 -31.51 4.78
C LYS A 64 5.63 -32.79 4.28
N SER A 65 6.68 -32.71 3.44
CA SER A 65 7.42 -33.90 3.00
C SER A 65 8.51 -34.25 4.00
N LYS A 66 8.72 -35.56 4.22
CA LYS A 66 9.67 -36.12 5.19
C LYS A 66 11.10 -35.53 5.10
N ASN A 67 11.51 -35.02 3.93
CA ASN A 67 12.84 -34.45 3.65
C ASN A 67 12.82 -32.98 3.20
N GLY A 68 11.73 -32.24 3.42
CA GLY A 68 11.56 -30.88 2.87
C GLY A 68 12.67 -29.90 3.26
N GLY A 69 13.08 -29.91 4.53
CA GLY A 69 14.15 -29.03 5.03
C GLY A 69 15.54 -29.36 4.45
N ARG A 70 15.82 -30.65 4.18
CA ARG A 70 17.08 -31.08 3.55
C ARG A 70 17.12 -30.66 2.08
N SER A 71 16.03 -30.92 1.34
CA SER A 71 15.92 -30.52 -0.07
C SER A 71 15.99 -29.00 -0.26
N LEU A 72 15.42 -28.22 0.68
CA LEU A 72 15.54 -26.77 0.66
C LEU A 72 17.01 -26.33 0.80
N ARG A 73 17.74 -26.90 1.76
CA ARG A 73 19.17 -26.62 1.95
C ARG A 73 20.00 -26.99 0.73
N GLU A 74 19.81 -28.18 0.17
CA GLU A 74 20.50 -28.61 -1.07
C GLU A 74 20.23 -27.67 -2.25
N LYS A 75 19.00 -27.15 -2.38
CA LYS A 75 18.67 -26.16 -3.42
C LYS A 75 19.33 -24.81 -3.18
N LEU A 76 19.42 -24.39 -1.92
CA LEU A 76 20.07 -23.14 -1.53
C LEU A 76 21.59 -23.22 -1.72
N ASP A 77 22.21 -24.34 -1.32
CA ASP A 77 23.64 -24.58 -1.50
C ASP A 77 24.02 -24.55 -2.99
N LYS A 78 23.17 -25.12 -3.87
CA LYS A 78 23.34 -25.05 -5.34
C LYS A 78 23.33 -23.64 -5.90
N ILE A 79 22.65 -22.70 -5.25
CA ILE A 79 22.63 -21.29 -5.65
C ILE A 79 23.61 -20.43 -4.85
N GLY A 80 24.50 -21.05 -4.06
CA GLY A 80 25.51 -20.38 -3.26
C GLY A 80 24.97 -19.74 -1.97
N LEU A 81 23.75 -20.08 -1.55
CA LEU A 81 23.13 -19.54 -0.34
C LEU A 81 23.23 -20.53 0.82
N ASN A 82 23.95 -20.15 1.88
CA ASN A 82 24.09 -21.00 3.07
C ASN A 82 23.06 -20.65 4.14
N LEU A 83 22.37 -21.67 4.63
CA LEU A 83 21.51 -21.58 5.81
C LEU A 83 22.20 -22.22 7.02
N PRO A 84 22.84 -21.46 7.93
CA PRO A 84 23.44 -22.05 9.12
C PRO A 84 22.39 -22.73 10.00
N ALA A 85 22.69 -23.94 10.47
CA ALA A 85 21.84 -24.64 11.44
C ALA A 85 21.87 -23.92 12.80
N GLY A 86 20.76 -23.93 13.54
CA GLY A 86 20.68 -23.38 14.90
C GLY A 86 20.57 -21.85 15.01
N ARG A 87 20.44 -21.11 13.90
CA ARG A 87 20.24 -19.66 13.93
C ARG A 87 18.92 -19.29 14.63
N ARG A 88 19.01 -18.50 15.69
CA ARG A 88 17.85 -17.97 16.42
C ARG A 88 17.17 -16.86 15.61
N LYS A 89 15.85 -16.74 15.77
CA LYS A 89 14.97 -15.75 15.14
C LYS A 89 15.36 -14.34 15.61
N ALA A 90 15.59 -13.41 14.66
CA ALA A 90 15.97 -12.03 14.97
C ALA A 90 14.79 -11.05 14.98
N ALA A 91 13.79 -11.25 14.10
CA ALA A 91 12.62 -10.37 13.99
C ALA A 91 11.33 -11.03 14.51
N ASN A 92 10.38 -10.23 14.98
CA ASN A 92 9.03 -10.69 15.30
C ASN A 92 8.34 -11.24 14.05
N VAL A 93 7.65 -12.37 14.19
CA VAL A 93 6.86 -12.95 13.08
C VAL A 93 5.49 -12.31 13.15
N THR A 94 5.06 -11.73 12.05
CA THR A 94 3.74 -11.13 11.88
C THR A 94 2.97 -11.87 10.79
N LEU A 95 1.71 -11.51 10.56
CA LEU A 95 0.95 -12.04 9.43
C LEU A 95 1.62 -11.69 8.09
N LEU A 96 2.28 -10.52 7.98
CA LEU A 96 2.99 -10.09 6.78
C LEU A 96 4.16 -11.03 6.46
N THR A 97 4.85 -11.56 7.49
CA THR A 97 5.92 -12.55 7.30
C THR A 97 5.44 -13.75 6.49
N SER A 98 4.15 -14.10 6.54
CA SER A 98 3.63 -15.25 5.81
C SER A 98 3.51 -15.03 4.30
N LEU A 99 3.50 -13.77 3.85
CA LEU A 99 3.38 -13.37 2.46
C LEU A 99 4.74 -13.47 1.74
N VAL A 100 4.68 -13.69 0.44
CA VAL A 100 5.81 -13.47 -0.47
C VAL A 100 5.65 -12.09 -1.11
N GLU A 101 6.74 -11.49 -1.58
CA GLU A 101 6.72 -10.10 -2.07
C GLU A 101 5.68 -9.88 -3.17
N GLY A 102 5.59 -10.79 -4.14
CA GLY A 102 4.60 -10.66 -5.21
C GLY A 102 3.15 -10.65 -4.69
N GLU A 103 2.87 -11.41 -3.63
CA GLU A 103 1.55 -11.46 -3.00
C GLU A 103 1.27 -10.19 -2.17
N ALA A 104 2.26 -9.72 -1.43
CA ALA A 104 2.17 -8.50 -0.63
C ALA A 104 1.97 -7.24 -1.51
N VAL A 105 2.67 -7.14 -2.64
CA VAL A 105 2.52 -6.05 -3.61
C VAL A 105 1.14 -6.10 -4.29
N HIS A 106 0.65 -7.29 -4.65
CA HIS A 106 -0.71 -7.45 -5.17
C HIS A 106 -1.75 -7.03 -4.13
N LEU A 107 -1.63 -7.47 -2.88
CA LEU A 107 -2.53 -7.07 -1.80
C LEU A 107 -2.56 -5.54 -1.62
N ALA A 108 -1.40 -4.88 -1.71
CA ALA A 108 -1.33 -3.42 -1.58
C ALA A 108 -2.06 -2.70 -2.72
N ARG A 109 -1.97 -3.24 -3.93
CA ARG A 109 -2.69 -2.73 -5.11
C ARG A 109 -4.19 -2.88 -4.94
N ASP A 110 -4.66 -4.06 -4.54
CA ASP A 110 -6.08 -4.33 -4.35
C ASP A 110 -6.65 -3.46 -3.22
N PHE A 111 -5.89 -3.29 -2.13
CA PHE A 111 -6.26 -2.35 -1.06
C PHE A 111 -6.37 -0.91 -1.57
N GLY A 112 -5.40 -0.46 -2.38
CA GLY A 112 -5.45 0.85 -3.02
C GLY A 112 -6.69 1.05 -3.89
N TYR A 113 -7.03 0.04 -4.71
CA TYR A 113 -8.22 0.06 -5.55
C TYR A 113 -9.50 0.20 -4.72
N VAL A 114 -9.66 -0.57 -3.63
CA VAL A 114 -10.82 -0.48 -2.74
C VAL A 114 -10.86 0.88 -2.02
N CYS A 115 -9.72 1.41 -1.59
CA CYS A 115 -9.64 2.77 -1.02
C CYS A 115 -10.08 3.85 -2.01
N GLU A 116 -9.82 3.68 -3.30
CA GLU A 116 -10.20 4.65 -4.33
C GLU A 116 -11.67 4.53 -4.75
N THR A 117 -12.17 3.30 -4.87
CA THR A 117 -13.49 3.02 -5.47
C THR A 117 -14.62 2.87 -4.46
N GLU A 118 -14.33 2.30 -3.28
CA GLU A 118 -15.36 1.93 -2.30
C GLU A 118 -15.37 2.84 -1.07
N PHE A 119 -14.27 3.56 -0.79
CA PHE A 119 -14.22 4.42 0.39
C PHE A 119 -15.22 5.58 0.27
N PRO A 120 -16.14 5.77 1.24
CA PRO A 120 -17.27 6.69 1.11
C PRO A 120 -16.89 8.15 1.43
N ALA A 121 -15.85 8.67 0.78
CA ALA A 121 -15.27 10.00 1.05
C ALA A 121 -16.33 11.12 1.06
N LYS A 122 -17.21 11.13 0.06
CA LYS A 122 -18.27 12.14 -0.08
C LYS A 122 -19.32 12.05 1.04
N ALA A 123 -19.82 10.85 1.34
CA ALA A 123 -20.85 10.67 2.37
C ALA A 123 -20.31 11.04 3.76
N VAL A 124 -19.06 10.66 4.06
CA VAL A 124 -18.37 11.04 5.31
C VAL A 124 -18.17 12.55 5.39
N ALA A 125 -17.73 13.19 4.30
CA ALA A 125 -17.58 14.64 4.22
C ALA A 125 -18.89 15.40 4.47
N GLU A 126 -19.97 15.00 3.80
CA GLU A 126 -21.29 15.61 3.96
C GLU A 126 -21.82 15.42 5.39
N PHE A 127 -21.62 14.25 6.00
CA PHE A 127 -22.05 14.00 7.37
C PHE A 127 -21.31 14.87 8.38
N LEU A 128 -19.98 14.93 8.30
CA LEU A 128 -19.17 15.68 9.27
C LEU A 128 -19.32 17.20 9.11
N ASN A 129 -19.48 17.71 7.90
CA ASN A 129 -19.67 19.15 7.69
C ASN A 129 -20.99 19.69 8.28
N ARG A 130 -22.03 18.85 8.44
CA ARG A 130 -23.28 19.26 9.12
C ARG A 130 -23.05 19.72 10.55
N GLN A 131 -21.99 19.22 11.20
CA GLN A 131 -21.63 19.61 12.57
C GLN A 131 -20.92 20.97 12.63
N HIS A 132 -20.54 21.53 11.49
CA HIS A 132 -19.79 22.78 11.38
C HIS A 132 -20.60 23.86 10.64
N SER A 133 -21.83 24.09 11.08
CA SER A 133 -22.76 25.05 10.46
C SER A 133 -22.55 26.50 10.88
N ASP A 134 -21.79 26.77 11.96
CA ASP A 134 -21.56 28.13 12.45
C ASP A 134 -20.77 28.96 11.42
N PRO A 135 -21.37 30.04 10.86
CA PRO A 135 -20.71 30.92 9.91
C PRO A 135 -19.38 31.52 10.42
N ASN A 136 -19.26 31.77 11.73
CA ASN A 136 -18.07 32.37 12.33
C ASN A 136 -16.87 31.40 12.33
N GLU A 137 -17.13 30.10 12.35
CA GLU A 137 -16.09 29.07 12.36
C GLU A 137 -15.74 28.53 10.98
N GLN A 138 -16.53 28.83 9.94
CA GLN A 138 -16.34 28.27 8.60
C GLN A 138 -14.98 28.61 8.00
N VAL A 139 -14.52 29.86 8.15
CA VAL A 139 -13.21 30.28 7.61
C VAL A 139 -12.09 29.49 8.28
N THR A 140 -12.10 29.41 9.61
CA THR A 140 -11.13 28.64 10.40
C THR A 140 -11.17 27.16 10.01
N ARG A 141 -12.38 26.59 9.85
CA ARG A 141 -12.56 25.19 9.44
C ARG A 141 -12.01 24.92 8.04
N LYS A 142 -12.27 25.80 7.08
CA LYS A 142 -11.74 25.69 5.72
C LYS A 142 -10.21 25.72 5.71
N ASN A 143 -9.61 26.61 6.49
CA ASN A 143 -8.16 26.69 6.64
C ASN A 143 -7.57 25.42 7.26
N MET A 144 -8.21 24.84 8.28
CA MET A 144 -7.79 23.56 8.86
C MET A 144 -7.81 22.41 7.84
N LEU A 145 -8.87 22.32 7.03
CA LEU A 145 -8.98 21.30 5.97
C LEU A 145 -7.88 21.46 4.91
N LEU A 146 -7.62 22.69 4.47
CA LEU A 146 -6.55 22.99 3.50
C LEU A 146 -5.17 22.64 4.06
N ALA A 147 -4.88 23.05 5.30
CA ALA A 147 -3.61 22.75 5.96
C ALA A 147 -3.41 21.24 6.13
N THR A 148 -4.45 20.52 6.55
CA THR A 148 -4.40 19.05 6.70
C THR A 148 -4.15 18.38 5.36
N LYS A 149 -4.82 18.84 4.29
CA LYS A 149 -4.63 18.31 2.93
C LYS A 149 -3.20 18.51 2.45
N GLN A 150 -2.61 19.67 2.71
CA GLN A 150 -1.23 19.99 2.35
C GLN A 150 -0.23 19.08 3.08
N ILE A 151 -0.38 18.90 4.40
CA ILE A 151 0.47 17.99 5.19
C ILE A 151 0.37 16.55 4.69
N CYS A 152 -0.85 16.09 4.37
CA CYS A 152 -1.05 14.75 3.81
C CYS A 152 -0.28 14.57 2.49
N LYS A 153 -0.34 15.59 1.61
CA LYS A 153 0.37 15.58 0.34
C LYS A 153 1.89 15.51 0.52
N GLU A 154 2.45 16.38 1.36
CA GLU A 154 3.90 16.39 1.66
C GLU A 154 4.39 15.03 2.17
N PHE A 155 3.61 14.41 3.05
CA PHE A 155 3.91 13.07 3.56
C PHE A 155 3.88 12.01 2.45
N THR A 156 2.86 12.00 1.58
CA THR A 156 2.80 11.06 0.45
C THR A 156 3.89 11.31 -0.59
N ASP A 157 4.28 12.55 -0.82
CA ASP A 157 5.34 12.92 -1.76
C ASP A 157 6.71 12.43 -1.27
N LEU A 158 6.96 12.44 0.05
CA LEU A 158 8.13 11.81 0.65
C LEU A 158 8.12 10.29 0.45
N LEU A 159 6.98 9.62 0.70
CA LEU A 159 6.87 8.16 0.51
C LEU A 159 7.03 7.76 -0.97
N ALA A 160 6.60 8.60 -1.92
CA ALA A 160 6.81 8.35 -3.36
C ALA A 160 8.28 8.46 -3.79
N GLN A 161 9.11 9.14 -3.00
CA GLN A 161 10.56 9.24 -3.21
C GLN A 161 11.33 8.06 -2.63
N ASP A 162 10.68 7.15 -1.93
CA ASP A 162 11.31 5.97 -1.38
C ASP A 162 11.96 5.11 -2.49
N ARG A 163 13.24 4.77 -2.30
CA ARG A 163 14.04 3.93 -3.18
C ARG A 163 14.50 2.66 -2.47
N SER A 164 13.62 2.10 -1.64
CA SER A 164 13.86 0.83 -0.97
C SER A 164 14.09 -0.30 -1.98
N PRO A 165 15.14 -1.12 -1.83
CA PRO A 165 15.40 -2.25 -2.71
C PRO A 165 14.41 -3.39 -2.43
N LEU A 166 13.30 -3.42 -3.16
CA LEU A 166 12.29 -4.47 -3.12
C LEU A 166 12.36 -5.34 -4.38
N GLY A 167 12.17 -6.64 -4.22
CA GLY A 167 12.36 -7.63 -5.28
C GLY A 167 13.73 -7.48 -5.93
N ASN A 168 13.69 -7.23 -7.24
CA ASN A 168 14.87 -7.13 -8.08
C ASN A 168 15.31 -5.68 -8.34
N SER A 169 14.55 -4.68 -7.85
CA SER A 169 14.93 -3.28 -8.04
C SER A 169 16.04 -2.90 -7.06
N ARG A 170 17.05 -2.19 -7.55
CA ARG A 170 18.14 -1.61 -6.76
C ARG A 170 18.32 -0.14 -7.16
N PRO A 171 17.31 0.71 -6.94
CA PRO A 171 17.40 2.11 -7.29
C PRO A 171 18.44 2.83 -6.41
N ASN A 172 19.05 3.88 -6.95
CA ASN A 172 19.92 4.75 -6.18
C ASN A 172 19.08 5.54 -5.14
N PRO A 173 19.46 5.51 -3.86
CA PRO A 173 18.84 6.35 -2.84
C PRO A 173 18.88 7.83 -3.21
N ILE A 174 17.75 8.52 -3.03
CA ILE A 174 17.63 9.98 -3.22
C ILE A 174 17.31 10.72 -1.92
N LEU A 175 16.81 9.99 -0.92
CA LEU A 175 16.49 10.53 0.40
C LEU A 175 17.74 10.51 1.30
N GLU A 176 17.71 11.37 2.32
CA GLU A 176 18.64 11.36 3.45
C GLU A 176 18.86 9.93 3.98
N PRO A 177 20.12 9.47 4.22
CA PRO A 177 20.42 8.09 4.58
C PRO A 177 19.63 7.56 5.78
N GLY A 178 19.39 8.40 6.79
CA GLY A 178 18.59 8.03 7.97
C GLY A 178 17.14 7.70 7.63
N ILE A 179 16.51 8.53 6.80
CA ILE A 179 15.12 8.34 6.35
C ILE A 179 15.02 7.13 5.42
N GLN A 180 15.92 7.03 4.43
CA GLN A 180 15.92 5.90 3.50
C GLN A 180 16.13 4.57 4.23
N SER A 181 17.00 4.52 5.25
CA SER A 181 17.23 3.33 6.05
C SER A 181 15.97 2.88 6.80
N CYS A 182 15.25 3.80 7.43
CA CYS A 182 13.99 3.52 8.12
C CYS A 182 12.89 3.03 7.16
N LEU A 183 12.72 3.69 6.02
CA LEU A 183 11.76 3.28 4.99
C LEU A 183 12.12 1.92 4.39
N THR A 184 13.41 1.68 4.15
CA THR A 184 13.91 0.37 3.71
C THR A 184 13.56 -0.70 4.72
N HIS A 185 13.85 -0.50 6.00
CA HIS A 185 13.50 -1.44 7.04
C HIS A 185 11.99 -1.76 7.06
N PHE A 186 11.15 -0.74 6.99
CA PHE A 186 9.69 -0.88 6.94
C PHE A 186 9.21 -1.69 5.71
N ASN A 187 9.75 -1.39 4.53
CA ASN A 187 9.43 -2.12 3.30
C ASN A 187 9.93 -3.56 3.29
N LEU A 188 11.11 -3.81 3.84
CA LEU A 188 11.65 -5.17 3.95
C LEU A 188 10.75 -6.03 4.86
N ILE A 189 10.31 -5.50 6.01
CA ILE A 189 9.43 -6.25 6.93
C ILE A 189 8.01 -6.40 6.39
N SER A 190 7.50 -5.43 5.63
CA SER A 190 6.17 -5.49 5.02
C SER A 190 6.14 -6.15 3.65
N HIS A 191 7.30 -6.52 3.11
CA HIS A 191 7.47 -7.13 1.77
C HIS A 191 6.89 -6.27 0.65
N GLY A 192 7.00 -4.95 0.78
CA GLY A 192 6.50 -3.97 -0.19
C GLY A 192 5.01 -3.65 -0.09
N PHE A 193 4.29 -4.21 0.89
CA PHE A 193 2.91 -3.82 1.16
C PHE A 193 2.80 -2.45 1.86
N GLY A 194 3.70 -2.18 2.80
CA GLY A 194 3.55 -1.11 3.79
C GLY A 194 3.43 0.28 3.18
N SER A 195 4.44 0.76 2.45
CA SER A 195 4.43 2.12 1.91
C SER A 195 3.25 2.37 0.95
N PRO A 196 2.95 1.48 -0.02
CA PRO A 196 1.77 1.66 -0.87
C PRO A 196 0.45 1.66 -0.10
N ALA A 197 0.30 0.83 0.95
CA ALA A 197 -0.92 0.80 1.75
C ALA A 197 -1.10 2.09 2.57
N VAL A 198 -0.03 2.64 3.14
CA VAL A 198 -0.06 3.94 3.82
C VAL A 198 -0.43 5.05 2.83
N CYS A 199 0.19 5.07 1.64
CA CYS A 199 -0.17 6.04 0.59
C CYS A 199 -1.65 5.92 0.20
N ALA A 200 -2.18 4.71 0.01
CA ALA A 200 -3.59 4.49 -0.32
C ALA A 200 -4.52 5.04 0.76
N ALA A 201 -4.24 4.77 2.04
CA ALA A 201 -5.04 5.27 3.15
C ALA A 201 -5.02 6.81 3.25
N VAL A 202 -3.84 7.42 3.06
CA VAL A 202 -3.70 8.88 3.07
C VAL A 202 -4.37 9.50 1.83
N THR A 203 -4.35 8.85 0.67
CA THR A 203 -5.10 9.29 -0.52
C THR A 203 -6.61 9.25 -0.28
N ALA A 204 -7.13 8.19 0.36
CA ALA A 204 -8.54 8.13 0.74
C ALA A 204 -8.92 9.28 1.69
N LEU A 205 -8.04 9.62 2.64
CA LEU A 205 -8.21 10.79 3.50
C LEU A 205 -8.18 12.11 2.70
N GLN A 206 -7.24 12.27 1.76
CA GLN A 206 -7.17 13.45 0.89
C GLN A 206 -8.42 13.62 0.02
N ASN A 207 -9.00 12.51 -0.44
CA ASN A 207 -10.28 12.52 -1.17
C ASN A 207 -11.41 13.00 -0.27
N TYR A 208 -11.50 12.50 0.96
CA TYR A 208 -12.43 13.02 1.97
C TYR A 208 -12.24 14.53 2.20
N LEU A 209 -11.01 15.00 2.42
CA LEU A 209 -10.72 16.43 2.65
C LEU A 209 -11.15 17.29 1.45
N THR A 210 -10.97 16.76 0.23
CA THR A 210 -11.41 17.42 -1.00
C THR A 210 -12.93 17.50 -1.09
N GLU A 211 -13.65 16.42 -0.78
CA GLU A 211 -15.12 16.43 -0.74
C GLU A 211 -15.65 17.32 0.38
N ALA A 212 -14.98 17.38 1.53
CA ALA A 212 -15.34 18.27 2.64
C ALA A 212 -15.23 19.74 2.23
N LEU A 213 -14.16 20.13 1.52
CA LEU A 213 -14.01 21.48 0.98
C LEU A 213 -15.13 21.81 -0.03
N LYS A 214 -15.43 20.89 -0.96
CA LYS A 214 -16.53 21.08 -1.94
C LYS A 214 -17.89 21.24 -1.25
N ALA A 215 -18.16 20.46 -0.21
CA ALA A 215 -19.41 20.54 0.54
C ALA A 215 -19.53 21.86 1.32
N MET A 216 -18.43 22.39 1.86
CA MET A 216 -18.42 23.72 2.51
C MET A 216 -18.73 24.84 1.52
N ASP A 217 -18.12 24.81 0.33
CA ASP A 217 -18.37 25.85 -0.69
C ASP A 217 -19.85 25.87 -1.11
N LYS A 218 -20.50 24.70 -1.21
CA LYS A 218 -21.96 24.60 -1.46
C LYS A 218 -22.81 25.19 -0.35
N MET A 219 -22.45 24.96 0.92
CA MET A 219 -23.17 25.55 2.06
C MET A 219 -23.09 27.08 2.05
N TYR A 220 -21.93 27.64 1.68
CA TYR A 220 -21.75 29.08 1.55
C TYR A 220 -22.65 29.69 0.45
N LEU A 221 -22.73 29.04 -0.71
CA LEU A 221 -23.61 29.43 -1.81
C LEU A 221 -25.11 29.34 -1.43
N SER A 222 -25.49 28.34 -0.63
CA SER A 222 -26.89 28.15 -0.20
C SER A 222 -27.32 29.09 0.92
N ASN A 223 -26.39 29.62 1.72
CA ASN A 223 -26.69 30.55 2.83
C ASN A 223 -26.70 32.03 2.41
N ASN A 224 -26.47 32.34 1.13
CA ASN A 224 -26.53 33.71 0.63
C ASN A 224 -27.98 34.05 0.19
N PRO A 225 -28.70 34.98 0.83
CA PRO A 225 -30.10 35.28 0.53
C PRO A 225 -30.33 35.90 -0.86
N ASN A 226 -29.26 36.30 -1.54
CA ASN A 226 -29.32 37.02 -2.82
C ASN A 226 -29.37 36.13 -4.07
N SER A 227 -29.63 34.84 -3.94
CA SER A 227 -29.89 33.94 -5.08
C SER A 227 -31.38 33.71 -5.34
N HIS A 228 -32.21 34.76 -5.22
CA HIS A 228 -33.46 34.79 -5.97
C HIS A 228 -33.13 35.19 -7.41
N THR A 229 -32.92 34.20 -8.28
CA THR A 229 -33.26 34.41 -9.69
C THR A 229 -34.76 34.19 -9.79
N ASP A 230 -35.45 35.29 -10.07
CA ASP A 230 -36.87 35.36 -10.38
C ASP A 230 -37.30 34.22 -11.30
N ASN A 231 -38.19 33.37 -10.79
CA ASN A 231 -39.11 32.62 -11.64
C ASN A 231 -40.48 32.57 -10.97
N SER A 232 -41.02 33.77 -10.72
CA SER A 232 -42.42 33.96 -10.38
C SER A 232 -43.21 34.23 -11.65
N THR A 233 -43.90 33.19 -12.10
CA THR A 233 -45.31 33.24 -12.51
C THR A 233 -45.78 34.47 -13.30
N LYS A 234 -45.92 34.30 -14.63
CA LYS A 234 -46.92 35.03 -15.40
C LYS A 234 -48.04 34.07 -15.81
N SER A 235 -49.03 33.95 -14.94
CA SER A 235 -50.36 33.48 -15.31
C SER A 235 -50.93 34.44 -16.36
N GLY A 236 -51.29 33.91 -17.52
CA GLY A 236 -51.91 34.64 -18.62
C GLY A 236 -52.91 33.72 -19.29
N ASP A 237 -54.10 33.65 -18.71
CA ASP A 237 -55.28 33.03 -19.29
C ASP A 237 -55.65 33.76 -20.59
N LYS A 238 -55.82 33.02 -21.69
CA LYS A 238 -56.62 33.43 -22.86
C LYS A 238 -56.91 32.24 -23.76
N GLU A 239 -58.20 32.03 -23.97
CA GLU A 239 -58.87 31.02 -24.77
C GLU A 239 -58.52 31.02 -26.28
N GLU A 240 -58.86 29.88 -26.89
CA GLU A 240 -59.40 29.70 -28.25
C GLU A 240 -58.46 29.71 -29.47
N LYS A 241 -58.26 28.53 -30.09
CA LYS A 241 -58.82 28.20 -31.44
C LYS A 241 -58.40 26.82 -31.98
N HIS A 242 -59.43 26.03 -32.33
CA HIS A 242 -59.54 25.10 -33.48
C HIS A 242 -58.30 24.85 -34.36
N ARG A 243 -57.98 23.56 -34.64
CA ARG A 243 -58.34 22.92 -35.92
C ARG A 243 -57.95 21.43 -36.02
N LYS A 244 -58.96 20.67 -36.47
CA LYS A 244 -58.96 19.39 -37.22
C LYS A 244 -58.52 18.12 -36.50
#